data_AF-A0A0R3C4V6-F1
#
_entry.id   AF-A0A0R3C4V6-F1
#
_cell.length_a   1.000
_cell.length_b   1.000
_cell.length_c   1.000
_cell.angle_alpha   90.00
_cell.angle_beta   90.00
_cell.angle_gamma   90.00
#
_symmetry.space_group_name_H-M   'P 1'
#
loop_
_entity.id
_entity.type
_entity.pdbx_description
1 polymer ?
#
loop_
_entity_poly.entity_id
_entity_poly.type
_entity_poly.pdbx_seq_one_letter_code
_entity_poly.pdbx_strand_id
1 'polypeptide(L)' 'MNRTTPCPGCGHALVPMLTAHGHTEPSCLWCEGFDARAMDMAKWAGSPSGKPEPALPRSFD' A
#
# COMPACT_ATOMS: atom_id res chain seq x y z
N MET A 1 -20.19 18.61 -2.67
CA MET A 1 -18.76 18.43 -2.35
C MET A 1 -18.63 17.02 -1.81
N ASN A 2 -18.12 16.11 -2.63
CA ASN A 2 -18.14 14.67 -2.35
C ASN A 2 -16.91 14.37 -1.51
N ARG A 3 -17.07 14.23 -0.19
CA ARG A 3 -15.96 14.06 0.74
C ARG A 3 -15.50 12.60 0.68
N THR A 4 -14.64 12.29 -0.27
CA THR A 4 -14.10 10.95 -0.47
C THR A 4 -13.09 10.64 0.64
N THR A 5 -13.28 9.53 1.36
CA THR A 5 -12.35 9.12 2.42
C THR A 5 -11.05 8.59 1.78
N PRO A 6 -9.88 9.18 2.06
CA PRO A 6 -8.62 8.69 1.54
C PRO A 6 -8.12 7.46 2.32
N CYS A 7 -7.42 6.56 1.64
CA CYS A 7 -6.74 5.42 2.23
C CYS A 7 -5.53 5.89 3.05
N PRO A 8 -5.36 5.44 4.31
CA PRO A 8 -4.21 5.83 5.12
C PRO A 8 -2.87 5.26 4.62
N GLY A 9 -2.90 4.20 3.81
CA GLY A 9 -1.68 3.57 3.28
C GLY A 9 -1.14 4.22 2.00
N CYS A 10 -2.02 4.55 1.04
CA CYS A 10 -1.60 5.07 -0.28
C CYS A 10 -2.23 6.41 -0.66
N GLY A 11 -3.12 6.97 0.16
CA GLY A 11 -3.77 8.26 -0.09
C GLY A 11 -4.90 8.25 -1.14
N HIS A 12 -5.05 7.15 -1.90
CA HIS A 12 -6.13 7.02 -2.88
C HIS A 12 -7.51 6.90 -2.22
N ALA A 13 -8.55 7.31 -2.94
CA ALA A 13 -9.94 7.21 -2.48
C ALA A 13 -10.32 5.77 -2.11
N LEU A 14 -10.92 5.60 -0.93
CA LEU A 14 -11.59 4.36 -0.54
C LEU A 14 -12.89 4.23 -1.32
N VAL A 15 -13.18 3.00 -1.75
CA VAL A 15 -14.45 2.66 -2.39
C VAL A 15 -15.30 1.84 -1.43
N PRO A 16 -16.62 2.02 -1.42
CA PRO A 16 -17.51 1.14 -0.67
C PRO A 16 -17.55 -0.23 -1.34
N MET A 17 -17.14 -1.27 -0.61
CA MET A 17 -17.17 -2.66 -1.04
C MET A 17 -18.24 -3.42 -0.24
N LEU A 18 -19.02 -4.26 -0.93
CA LEU A 18 -20.03 -5.09 -0.29
C LEU A 18 -19.36 -6.33 0.31
N THR A 19 -19.53 -6.52 1.61
CA THR A 19 -19.04 -7.70 2.33
C THR A 19 -19.98 -8.88 2.13
N ALA A 20 -19.51 -10.10 2.42
CA ALA A 20 -20.32 -11.32 2.38
C ALA A 20 -21.53 -11.27 3.33
N HIS A 21 -21.49 -10.40 4.34
CA HIS A 21 -22.57 -10.17 5.30
C HIS A 21 -23.57 -9.08 4.85
N GLY A 22 -23.42 -8.54 3.64
CA GLY A 22 -24.33 -7.54 3.07
C GLY A 22 -24.08 -6.10 3.57
N HIS A 23 -23.07 -5.88 4.40
CA HIS A 23 -22.65 -4.54 4.82
C HIS A 23 -21.68 -3.93 3.82
N THR A 24 -21.72 -2.61 3.65
CA THR A 24 -20.73 -1.86 2.88
C THR A 24 -19.59 -1.39 3.78
N GLU A 25 -18.37 -1.82 3.48
CA GLU A 25 -17.17 -1.38 4.17
C GLU A 25 -16.23 -0.64 3.21
N PRO A 26 -15.56 0.43 3.66
CA PRO A 26 -14.61 1.16 2.83
C PRO A 26 -13.35 0.31 2.62
N SER A 27 -13.01 0.04 1.36
CA SER A 27 -11.85 -0.75 0.96
C SER A 27 -10.96 0.06 0.02
N CYS A 28 -9.64 -0.18 0.09
CA CYS A 28 -8.68 0.38 -0.83
C CYS A 28 -8.29 -0.65 -1.88
N LEU A 29 -8.97 -0.62 -3.03
CA LEU A 29 -8.65 -1.53 -4.14
C LEU A 29 -7.22 -1.36 -4.66
N TRP A 30 -6.59 -0.20 -4.43
CA TRP A 30 -5.19 0.00 -4.78
C TRP A 30 -4.26 -0.80 -3.86
N CYS A 31 -4.51 -0.81 -2.55
CA CYS A 31 -3.71 -1.60 -1.61
C CYS A 31 -4.07 -3.09 -1.67
N GLU A 32 -5.32 -3.45 -1.99
CA GLU A 32 -5.74 -4.84 -2.14
C GLU A 32 -5.29 -5.46 -3.47
N GLY A 33 -5.36 -4.69 -4.56
CA GLY A 33 -4.99 -5.15 -5.91
C GLY A 33 -3.49 -5.09 -6.19
N PHE A 34 -2.76 -4.23 -5.49
CA PHE A 34 -1.31 -4.20 -5.55
C PHE A 34 -0.73 -4.81 -4.27
N ASP A 35 -0.15 -6.00 -4.39
CA ASP A 35 0.72 -6.51 -3.34
C ASP A 35 1.85 -5.50 -3.12
N ALA A 36 1.78 -4.76 -2.02
CA ALA A 36 2.76 -3.74 -1.66
C ALA A 36 4.18 -4.32 -1.62
N ARG A 37 4.30 -5.61 -1.29
CA ARG A 37 5.57 -6.34 -1.36
C ARG A 37 5.99 -6.56 -2.80
N ALA A 38 5.10 -7.01 -3.68
CA ALA A 38 5.42 -7.18 -5.11
C ALA A 38 5.81 -5.86 -5.77
N MET A 39 5.14 -4.75 -5.46
CA MET A 39 5.52 -3.42 -5.96
C MET A 39 6.88 -2.95 -5.42
N ASP A 40 7.12 -3.14 -4.13
CA ASP A 40 8.40 -2.82 -3.52
C ASP A 40 9.55 -3.66 -4.09
N MET A 41 9.29 -4.90 -4.52
CA MET A 41 10.27 -5.73 -5.22
C MET A 41 10.42 -5.33 -6.70
N ALA A 42 9.31 -4.96 -7.37
CA ALA A 42 9.29 -4.60 -8.78
C ALA A 42 10.13 -3.36 -9.08
N LYS A 43 10.16 -2.34 -8.20
CA LYS A 43 11.03 -1.16 -8.40
C LYS A 43 12.52 -1.52 -8.44
N TRP A 44 12.92 -2.64 -7.85
CA TRP A 44 14.30 -3.13 -7.84
C TRP A 44 14.57 -4.21 -8.89
N ALA A 45 13.58 -4.63 -9.68
CA ALA A 45 13.75 -5.70 -10.66
C ALA A 45 14.80 -5.39 -11.74
N GLY A 46 15.02 -4.11 -12.05
CA GLY A 46 16.08 -3.65 -12.96
C GLY A 46 17.42 -3.31 -12.27
N SER A 47 17.50 -3.43 -10.94
CA SER A 47 18.70 -3.07 -10.20
C SER A 47 19.66 -4.27 -10.12
N PRO A 48 20.88 -4.18 -10.66
CA PRO A 48 21.84 -5.29 -10.63
C PRO A 48 22.26 -5.68 -9.20
N SER A 49 22.09 -4.77 -8.23
CA SER A 49 22.36 -5.00 -6.81
C SER A 49 21.11 -5.28 -5.97
N GLY A 50 19.92 -5.37 -6.57
CA GLY A 50 18.66 -5.61 -5.87
C GLY A 50 18.21 -4.50 -4.92
N LYS A 51 17.29 -4.82 -4.00
CA LYS A 51 16.84 -3.90 -2.94
C LYS A 51 17.98 -3.64 -1.94
N PRO A 52 18.40 -2.38 -1.71
CA PRO A 52 19.37 -2.07 -0.69
C PRO A 52 18.79 -2.43 0.68
N GLU A 53 19.60 -3.11 1.50
CA GLU A 53 19.25 -3.39 2.88
C GLU A 53 19.05 -2.04 3.60
N PRO A 54 17.91 -1.84 4.29
CA PRO A 54 17.71 -0.61 5.06
C PRO A 54 18.88 -0.47 6.02
N ALA A 55 19.63 0.63 5.93
CA ALA A 55 20.63 0.93 6.93
C ALA A 55 19.93 0.94 8.29
N LEU A 56 20.23 -0.07 9.13
CA LEU A 56 19.75 -0.09 10.50
C LEU A 56 20.13 1.26 11.13
N PRO A 57 19.19 1.97 11.77
CA PRO A 57 19.53 3.21 12.44
C PRO A 57 20.64 2.89 13.42
N ARG A 58 21.86 3.35 13.09
CA ARG A 58 22.98 3.30 14.00
C ARG A 58 22.59 4.20 15.16
N SER A 59 22.38 3.61 16.33
CA SER A 59 22.40 4.35 17.58
C SER A 59 23.75 5.02 17.65
N PHE A 60 23.76 6.34 17.52
CA PHE A 60 24.92 7.14 17.87
C PHE A 60 24.95 7.14 19.40
N ASP A 61 25.86 6.35 19.97
CA ASP A 61 26.24 6.42 21.39
C ASP A 61 26.89 7.78 21.69
#